data_AF-A0A957M469-F1
#
_entry.id   AF-A0A957M469-F1
#
_cell.length_a   1.000
_cell.length_b   1.000
_cell.length_c   1.000
_cell.angle_alpha   90.00
_cell.angle_beta   90.00
_cell.angle_gamma   90.00
#
_symmetry.space_group_name_H-M   'P 1'
#
loop_
_entity.id
_entity.type
_entity.pdbx_description
1 polymer ?
#
loop_
_entity_poly.entity_id
_entity_poly.type
_entity_poly.pdbx_seq_one_letter_code
_entity_poly.pdbx_strand_id
1 'polypeptide(L)'
;MNSESVRLFMDRAKRTLDGLPLAHAESDGEATREIARLCRYVAGSPLAIELLAPLYASGDSAQTLLNALEEDIDLVAAAFPDLPARHRSMRTVFDHSWILLSHEEQALLACCSLFRAP
;
A
#
# COMPACT_ATOMS: atom_id res chain seq x y z
N MET A 1 17.19 4.43 -0.34
CA MET A 1 17.30 3.12 -1.02
C MET A 1 16.52 2.10 -0.20
N ASN A 2 15.20 1.96 -0.44
CA ASN A 2 14.30 1.13 0.39
C ASN A 2 14.29 -0.34 -0.05
N SER A 3 15.47 -0.98 -0.06
CA SER A 3 15.62 -2.37 -0.50
C SER A 3 14.78 -3.35 0.34
N GLU A 4 14.54 -3.03 1.61
CA GLU A 4 13.75 -3.88 2.51
C GLU A 4 12.25 -3.86 2.19
N SER A 5 11.69 -2.68 1.87
CA SER A 5 10.29 -2.53 1.48
C SER A 5 9.99 -3.27 0.17
N VAL A 6 10.89 -3.17 -0.81
CA VAL A 6 10.79 -3.90 -2.08
C VAL A 6 10.87 -5.41 -1.86
N ARG A 7 11.76 -5.87 -0.97
CA ARG A 7 11.88 -7.28 -0.61
C ARG A 7 10.60 -7.79 0.05
N LEU A 8 10.02 -7.03 0.98
CA LEU A 8 8.76 -7.36 1.64
C LEU A 8 7.62 -7.42 0.61
N PHE A 9 7.53 -6.44 -0.30
CA PHE A 9 6.53 -6.41 -1.36
C PHE A 9 6.58 -7.68 -2.22
N MET A 10 7.78 -8.07 -2.68
CA MET A 10 7.97 -9.28 -3.48
C MET A 10 7.66 -10.55 -2.70
N ASP A 11 7.97 -10.60 -1.39
CA ASP A 11 7.63 -11.74 -0.54
C ASP A 11 6.11 -11.90 -0.41
N ARG A 12 5.38 -10.79 -0.20
CA ARG A 12 3.92 -10.81 -0.09
C ARG A 12 3.24 -11.17 -1.41
N ALA A 13 3.69 -10.59 -2.52
CA ALA A 13 3.14 -10.88 -3.84
C ALA A 13 3.29 -12.37 -4.20
N LYS A 14 4.42 -13.00 -3.85
CA LYS A 14 4.65 -14.43 -4.06
C LYS A 14 3.75 -15.32 -3.22
N ARG A 15 3.48 -14.94 -1.96
CA ARG A 15 2.59 -15.71 -1.07
C ARG A 15 1.15 -15.72 -1.58
N THR A 16 0.70 -14.67 -2.25
CA THR A 16 -0.66 -14.61 -2.83
C THR A 16 -0.87 -15.65 -3.95
N LEU A 17 0.20 -16.01 -4.66
CA LEU A 17 0.13 -16.85 -5.86
C LEU A 17 0.31 -18.35 -5.60
N ASP A 18 0.56 -18.78 -4.36
CA ASP A 18 0.71 -20.20 -3.98
C ASP A 18 1.65 -21.01 -4.93
N GLY A 19 2.70 -20.36 -5.43
CA GLY A 19 3.68 -20.96 -6.35
C GLY A 19 3.42 -20.73 -7.84
N LEU A 20 2.34 -20.05 -8.23
CA LEU A 20 2.13 -19.56 -9.60
C LEU A 20 3.14 -18.46 -9.94
N PRO A 21 3.61 -18.40 -11.20
CA PRO A 21 4.50 -17.32 -11.64
C PRO A 21 3.77 -15.98 -11.60
N LEU A 22 4.45 -14.97 -11.06
CA LEU A 22 4.00 -13.58 -11.08
C LEU A 22 3.99 -13.09 -12.53
N ALA A 23 2.82 -12.71 -13.03
CA ALA A 23 2.63 -12.25 -14.42
C ALA A 23 3.58 -11.10 -14.83
N HIS A 24 4.00 -10.29 -13.85
CA HIS A 24 4.89 -9.14 -14.04
C HIS A 24 6.32 -9.34 -13.47
N ALA A 25 6.66 -10.53 -12.97
CA ALA A 25 7.98 -10.77 -12.35
C ALA A 25 9.09 -11.08 -13.34
N GLU A 26 8.76 -11.31 -14.61
CA GLU A 26 9.72 -11.86 -15.55
C GLU A 26 10.32 -10.75 -16.42
N SER A 27 11.48 -10.28 -15.97
CA SER A 27 12.65 -9.96 -16.82
C SER A 27 13.04 -8.51 -17.08
N ASP A 28 12.52 -7.49 -16.39
CA ASP A 28 13.00 -6.12 -16.66
C ASP A 28 13.37 -5.30 -15.42
N GLY A 29 14.48 -4.56 -15.52
CA GLY A 29 14.89 -3.60 -14.48
C GLY A 29 13.83 -2.52 -14.24
N GLU A 30 12.90 -2.34 -15.18
CA GLU A 30 11.77 -1.41 -15.07
C GLU A 30 10.76 -1.82 -14.00
N ALA A 31 10.30 -3.09 -13.96
CA ALA A 31 9.34 -3.55 -12.96
C ALA A 31 9.87 -3.34 -11.53
N THR A 32 11.16 -3.61 -11.32
CA THR A 32 11.81 -3.35 -10.02
C THR A 32 11.89 -1.85 -9.70
N ARG A 33 12.12 -0.98 -10.69
CA ARG A 33 12.12 0.47 -10.51
C ARG A 33 10.73 0.99 -10.15
N GLU A 34 9.68 0.49 -10.78
CA GLU A 34 8.30 0.86 -10.50
C GLU A 34 7.87 0.42 -9.10
N ILE A 35 8.15 -0.82 -8.70
CA ILE A 35 7.88 -1.30 -7.33
C ILE A 35 8.65 -0.45 -6.31
N ALA A 36 9.89 -0.05 -6.62
CA ALA A 36 10.65 0.84 -5.76
C ALA A 36 10.06 2.26 -5.68
N ARG A 37 9.44 2.77 -6.77
CA ARG A 37 8.68 4.03 -6.74
C ARG A 37 7.43 3.90 -5.90
N LEU A 38 6.66 2.84 -6.08
CA LEU A 38 5.47 2.51 -5.29
C LEU A 38 5.79 2.41 -3.80
N CYS A 39 6.84 1.65 -3.43
CA CYS A 39 7.31 1.53 -2.05
C CYS A 39 7.76 2.86 -1.46
N ARG A 40 8.34 3.77 -2.27
CA ARG A 40 8.68 5.13 -1.80
C ARG A 40 7.44 5.98 -1.61
N TYR A 41 6.47 5.90 -2.52
CA TYR A 41 5.22 6.64 -2.43
C TYR A 41 4.46 6.32 -1.13
N VAL A 42 4.40 5.04 -0.76
CA VAL A 42 3.79 4.61 0.50
C VAL A 42 4.74 4.69 1.71
N ALA A 43 5.87 5.40 1.59
CA ALA A 43 6.91 5.55 2.61
C ALA A 43 7.39 4.23 3.25
N GLY A 44 7.30 3.11 2.53
CA GLY A 44 7.65 1.78 3.04
C GLY A 44 6.68 1.22 4.09
N SER A 45 5.47 1.78 4.22
CA SER A 45 4.43 1.32 5.15
C SER A 45 4.14 -0.17 4.93
N PRO A 46 4.39 -1.05 5.94
CA PRO A 46 4.11 -2.47 5.82
C PRO A 46 2.65 -2.75 5.48
N LEU A 47 1.71 -2.01 6.08
CA LEU A 47 0.28 -2.18 5.80
C LEU A 47 -0.06 -1.87 4.34
N ALA A 48 0.48 -0.80 3.78
CA ALA A 48 0.27 -0.46 2.38
C ALA A 48 0.81 -1.57 1.46
N ILE A 49 1.95 -2.15 1.82
CA ILE A 49 2.55 -3.27 1.08
C ILE A 49 1.67 -4.52 1.14
N GLU A 50 1.09 -4.86 2.30
CA GLU A 50 0.17 -6.00 2.43
C GLU A 50 -1.08 -5.84 1.56
N LEU A 51 -1.52 -4.61 1.30
CA LEU A 51 -2.67 -4.32 0.43
C LEU A 51 -2.28 -4.29 -1.05
N LEU A 52 -1.13 -3.71 -1.40
CA LEU A 52 -0.75 -3.53 -2.80
C LEU A 52 -0.16 -4.80 -3.43
N ALA A 53 0.56 -5.60 -2.65
CA ALA A 53 1.25 -6.79 -3.17
C ALA A 53 0.30 -7.87 -3.72
N PRO A 54 -0.88 -8.14 -3.12
CA PRO A 54 -1.86 -9.05 -3.71
C PRO A 54 -2.47 -8.52 -5.01
N LEU A 55 -2.75 -7.22 -5.13
CA LEU A 55 -3.29 -6.62 -6.37
C LEU A 55 -2.30 -6.76 -7.53
N TYR A 56 -1.02 -6.48 -7.23
CA TYR A 56 0.07 -6.71 -8.17
C TYR A 56 0.15 -8.19 -8.60
N ALA A 57 -0.01 -9.11 -7.65
CA ALA A 57 -0.03 -10.54 -7.92
C ALA A 57 -1.24 -10.99 -8.75
N SER A 58 -2.39 -10.32 -8.60
CA SER A 58 -3.62 -10.56 -9.39
C SER A 58 -3.56 -10.02 -10.82
N GLY A 59 -2.50 -9.30 -11.18
CA GLY A 59 -2.26 -8.85 -12.56
C GLY A 59 -2.21 -7.33 -12.75
N ASP A 60 -2.33 -6.53 -11.69
CA ASP A 60 -2.11 -5.08 -11.81
C ASP A 60 -0.62 -4.76 -11.94
N SER A 61 -0.30 -3.76 -12.79
CA SER A 61 1.08 -3.27 -12.87
C SER A 61 1.40 -2.36 -11.68
N ALA A 62 2.67 -2.29 -11.28
CA ALA A 62 3.10 -1.38 -10.21
C ALA A 62 2.82 0.09 -10.56
N GLN A 63 2.92 0.45 -11.85
CA GLN A 63 2.55 1.78 -12.33
C GLN A 63 1.04 2.05 -12.25
N THR A 64 0.18 1.08 -12.57
CA THR A 64 -1.28 1.21 -12.42
C THR A 64 -1.65 1.45 -10.97
N LEU A 65 -1.05 0.68 -10.05
CA LEU A 65 -1.27 0.84 -8.62
C LEU A 65 -0.77 2.20 -8.11
N LEU A 66 0.36 2.68 -8.62
CA LEU A 66 0.87 4.00 -8.28
C LEU A 66 -0.09 5.11 -8.75
N ASN A 67 -0.57 5.05 -9.99
CA ASN A 67 -1.54 6.01 -10.52
C ASN A 67 -2.83 6.01 -9.70
N ALA A 68 -3.33 4.83 -9.33
CA ALA A 68 -4.53 4.72 -8.49
C ALA A 68 -4.32 5.35 -7.11
N LEU A 69 -3.12 5.20 -6.51
CA LEU A 69 -2.78 5.86 -5.24
C LEU A 69 -2.56 7.37 -5.35
N GLU A 70 -2.16 7.87 -6.52
CA GLU A 70 -2.04 9.30 -6.82
C GLU A 70 -3.42 9.95 -7.01
N GLU A 71 -4.38 9.21 -7.56
CA GLU A 71 -5.75 9.66 -7.75
C GLU A 71 -6.57 9.58 -6.45
N ASP A 72 -6.61 8.42 -5.80
CA ASP A 72 -7.33 8.21 -4.53
C ASP A 72 -6.88 6.93 -3.80
N ILE A 73 -6.38 7.09 -2.57
CA ILE A 73 -5.95 5.99 -1.71
C ILE A 73 -7.10 5.03 -1.34
N ASP A 74 -8.35 5.49 -1.37
CA ASP A 74 -9.53 4.69 -1.07
C ASP A 74 -9.91 3.76 -2.23
N LEU A 75 -9.46 4.02 -3.47
CA LEU A 75 -9.67 3.13 -4.62
C LEU A 75 -8.88 1.82 -4.50
N VAL A 76 -7.64 1.89 -3.99
CA VAL A 76 -6.83 0.69 -3.71
C VAL A 76 -7.43 -0.17 -2.62
N ALA A 77 -8.09 0.47 -1.65
CA ALA A 77 -8.79 -0.23 -0.58
C ALA A 77 -10.09 -0.92 -1.04
N ALA A 78 -10.79 -0.33 -2.02
CA ALA A 78 -12.01 -0.90 -2.58
C ALA A 78 -11.81 -2.27 -3.25
N ALA A 79 -10.58 -2.61 -3.65
CA ALA A 79 -10.24 -3.88 -4.31
C ALA A 79 -10.22 -5.10 -3.35
N PHE A 80 -10.41 -4.92 -2.04
CA PHE A 80 -10.40 -6.00 -1.04
C PHE A 80 -11.72 -6.14 -0.27
N PRO A 81 -12.79 -6.68 -0.89
CA PRO A 81 -14.10 -6.83 -0.25
C PRO A 81 -14.12 -7.87 0.89
N ASP A 82 -13.25 -8.87 0.87
CA ASP A 82 -13.24 -10.02 1.81
C ASP A 82 -12.32 -9.84 3.04
N LEU A 83 -11.71 -8.67 3.23
CA LEU A 83 -10.94 -8.40 4.46
C LEU A 83 -11.90 -8.07 5.63
N PRO A 84 -11.60 -8.55 6.87
CA PRO A 84 -12.36 -8.19 8.06
C PRO A 84 -12.49 -6.66 8.14
N ALA A 85 -13.70 -6.13 8.43
CA ALA A 85 -14.02 -4.70 8.31
C ALA A 85 -12.95 -3.75 8.91
N ARG A 86 -12.29 -4.18 9.98
CA ARG A 86 -11.15 -3.51 10.65
C ARG A 86 -9.92 -3.21 9.75
N HIS A 87 -9.69 -3.94 8.66
CA HIS A 87 -8.53 -3.78 7.77
C HIS A 87 -8.93 -3.42 6.33
N ARG A 88 -10.19 -3.01 6.10
CA ARG A 88 -10.77 -2.82 4.76
C ARG A 88 -10.14 -1.66 3.98
N SER A 89 -9.48 -0.72 4.66
CA SER A 89 -8.64 0.29 4.02
C SER A 89 -7.54 0.77 4.96
N MET A 90 -6.46 1.35 4.42
CA MET A 90 -5.53 2.17 5.22
C MET A 90 -6.31 3.21 6.03
N ARG A 91 -7.38 3.76 5.46
CA ARG A 91 -8.30 4.67 6.15
C ARG A 91 -9.05 4.01 7.30
N THR A 92 -9.44 2.74 7.26
CA THR A 92 -10.10 2.06 8.38
C THR A 92 -9.13 1.76 9.52
N VAL A 93 -7.88 1.40 9.22
CA VAL A 93 -6.84 1.29 10.27
C VAL A 93 -6.54 2.66 10.86
N PHE A 94 -6.51 3.69 10.02
CA PHE A 94 -6.35 5.07 10.47
C PHE A 94 -7.53 5.54 11.32
N ASP A 95 -8.78 5.27 10.89
CA ASP A 95 -10.02 5.60 11.60
C ASP A 95 -10.09 4.88 12.94
N HIS A 96 -9.70 3.60 12.99
CA HIS A 96 -9.61 2.86 14.24
C HIS A 96 -8.56 3.48 15.18
N SER A 97 -7.42 3.92 14.64
CA SER A 97 -6.40 4.62 15.43
C SER A 97 -6.90 6.01 15.87
N TRP A 98 -7.69 6.67 15.02
CA TRP A 98 -8.25 8.00 15.24
C TRP A 98 -9.32 8.01 16.32
N ILE A 99 -10.23 7.03 16.34
CA ILE A 99 -11.26 6.89 17.40
C ILE A 99 -10.69 6.55 18.77
N LEU A 100 -9.44 6.04 18.83
CA LEU A 100 -8.73 5.80 20.08
C LEU A 100 -8.07 7.05 20.66
N LEU A 101 -7.94 8.12 19.86
CA LEU A 101 -7.42 9.41 20.31
C LEU A 101 -8.50 10.21 21.03
N SER A 102 -8.11 10.93 22.07
CA SER A 102 -8.94 11.95 22.69
C SER A 102 -9.21 13.13 21.73
N HIS A 103 -10.22 13.93 22.02
CA HIS A 103 -10.56 15.10 21.20
C HIS A 103 -9.38 16.08 21.04
N GLU A 104 -8.56 16.26 22.07
CA GLU A 104 -7.37 17.13 22.00
C GLU A 104 -6.28 16.55 21.10
N GLU A 105 -6.07 15.23 21.15
CA GLU A 105 -5.10 14.54 20.29
C GLU A 105 -5.54 14.51 18.82
N GLN A 106 -6.84 14.34 18.55
CA GLN A 106 -7.40 14.45 17.20
C GLN A 106 -7.19 15.86 16.63
N ALA A 107 -7.45 16.91 17.42
CA ALA A 107 -7.23 18.29 17.00
C ALA A 107 -5.74 18.56 16.70
N LEU A 108 -4.84 18.06 17.55
CA LEU A 108 -3.40 18.20 17.37
C LEU A 108 -2.91 17.49 16.09
N LEU A 109 -3.36 16.25 15.87
CA LEU A 109 -3.00 15.45 14.70
C LEU A 109 -3.57 16.05 13.41
N ALA A 110 -4.78 16.62 13.44
CA ALA A 110 -5.36 17.37 12.33
C ALA A 110 -4.51 18.61 11.98
N CYS A 111 -4.00 19.35 12.98
CA CYS A 111 -3.10 20.48 12.74
C CYS A 111 -1.79 20.05 12.06
N CYS A 112 -1.30 18.84 12.34
CA CYS A 112 -0.11 18.29 11.68
C CYS A 112 -0.35 17.87 10.22
N SER A 113 -1.60 17.62 9.81
CA SER A 113 -1.93 17.24 8.42
C SER A 113 -1.83 18.40 7.42
N LEU A 114 -1.68 19.64 7.92
CA LEU A 114 -1.41 20.83 7.09
C LEU A 114 0.01 20.83 6.48
N PHE A 115 0.92 20.04 7.04
CA PHE A 115 2.26 19.89 6.49
C PHE A 115 2.24 18.84 5.37
N ARG A 116 2.51 19.27 4.13
CA ARG A 116 2.72 18.33 3.02
C ARG A 116 3.92 17.44 3.34
N ALA A 117 3.80 16.14 3.06
CA ALA A 117 4.93 15.25 3.02
C ALA A 117 5.99 15.79 2.02
N PRO A 118 7.30 15.67 2.34
CA PRO A 118 8.39 16.15 1.50
C PRO A 118 8.50 15.43 0.14
#